data_AF-A0A415KYE2-F1
#
_entry.id   AF-A0A415KYE2-F1
#
_cell.length_a   1.000
_cell.length_b   1.000
_cell.length_c   1.000
_cell.angle_alpha   90.00
_cell.angle_beta   90.00
_cell.angle_gamma   90.00
#
_symmetry.space_group_name_H-M   'P 1'
#
loop_
_entity.id
_entity.type
_entity.pdbx_description
1 polymer ?
#
loop_
_entity_poly.entity_id
_entity_poly.type
_entity_poly.pdbx_seq_one_letter_code
_entity_poly.pdbx_strand_id
1 'polypeptide(L)'
;MEPSVKDKHIILGFVGFAILLISSIATLIVAEKFNQDTFVRLIVFVCSNLLGWLLYFSFQTVIFDTYEIYRIKFGRKKTPAEITEIQEDQSQDAHKPVISASMPTGGEATPDIKPTEIAISPELHEKNRADYEDREQRENEERIAMVMEYIHFIMPRIADKETVNHICAEVNNWMRLHSYKPKPIKGRLTKDISNIPLRHFVWNISERFMYKKYYTGDNRARFISTLFPREFADTDIATIKNFKVEPLKTLIPIDEPENGRLDFHYPADYVQEKRI
;
A
#
# COMPACT_ATOMS: atom_id res chain seq x y z
N MET A 1 -41.88 -0.87 -15.31
CA MET A 1 -41.34 -0.59 -16.66
C MET A 1 -40.00 -1.29 -16.71
N GLU A 2 -39.92 -2.45 -17.36
CA GLU A 2 -38.65 -3.16 -17.46
C GLU A 2 -37.67 -2.32 -18.30
N PRO A 3 -36.41 -2.15 -17.87
CA PRO A 3 -35.43 -1.42 -18.65
C PRO A 3 -35.28 -2.11 -20.02
N SER A 4 -35.36 -1.32 -21.09
CA SER A 4 -35.21 -1.84 -22.46
C SER A 4 -33.86 -2.54 -22.57
N VAL A 5 -33.77 -3.60 -23.37
CA VAL A 5 -32.49 -4.31 -23.63
C VAL A 5 -31.37 -3.33 -23.99
N LYS A 6 -31.72 -2.25 -24.72
CA LYS A 6 -30.81 -1.15 -25.06
C LYS A 6 -30.22 -0.43 -23.84
N ASP A 7 -31.04 -0.15 -22.82
CA ASP A 7 -30.60 0.57 -21.62
C ASP A 7 -29.62 -0.26 -20.79
N LYS A 8 -29.82 -1.58 -20.71
CA LYS A 8 -28.88 -2.50 -20.03
C LYS A 8 -27.51 -2.53 -20.70
N HIS A 9 -27.47 -2.55 -22.03
CA HIS A 9 -26.21 -2.51 -22.78
C HIS A 9 -25.50 -1.17 -22.68
N ILE A 10 -26.25 -0.05 -22.64
CA ILE A 10 -25.68 1.29 -22.44
C ILE A 10 -25.04 1.41 -21.05
N ILE A 11 -25.73 0.96 -20.00
CA ILE A 11 -25.21 1.01 -18.62
C ILE A 11 -23.96 0.11 -18.49
N LEU A 12 -24.03 -1.12 -19.03
CA LEU A 12 -22.88 -2.04 -19.01
C LEU A 12 -21.68 -1.48 -19.79
N GLY A 13 -21.93 -0.81 -20.93
CA GLY A 13 -20.89 -0.14 -21.71
C GLY A 13 -20.23 1.00 -20.95
N PHE A 14 -21.02 1.84 -20.26
CA PHE A 14 -20.49 2.93 -19.45
C PHE A 14 -19.65 2.43 -18.27
N VAL A 15 -20.12 1.39 -17.57
CA VAL A 15 -19.36 0.74 -16.49
C VAL A 15 -18.07 0.14 -17.03
N GLY A 16 -18.12 -0.60 -18.14
CA GLY A 16 -16.93 -1.18 -18.77
C GLY A 16 -15.91 -0.12 -19.17
N PHE A 17 -16.37 1.01 -19.72
CA PHE A 17 -15.52 2.15 -20.05
C PHE A 17 -14.87 2.77 -18.80
N ALA A 18 -15.62 2.94 -17.71
CA ALA A 18 -15.08 3.43 -16.45
C ALA A 18 -14.01 2.49 -15.87
N ILE A 19 -14.23 1.18 -15.91
CA ILE A 19 -13.25 0.18 -15.47
C ILE A 19 -11.98 0.25 -16.33
N LEU A 20 -12.12 0.40 -17.66
CA LEU A 20 -10.99 0.54 -18.57
C LEU A 20 -10.17 1.81 -18.28
N LEU A 21 -10.83 2.95 -18.04
CA LEU A 21 -10.16 4.20 -17.67
C LEU A 21 -9.39 4.06 -16.36
N ILE A 22 -10.02 3.53 -15.31
CA ILE A 22 -9.37 3.33 -14.01
C ILE A 22 -8.18 2.37 -14.14
N SER A 23 -8.35 1.28 -14.90
CA SER A 23 -7.27 0.32 -15.17
C SER A 23 -6.10 0.98 -15.90
N SER A 24 -6.39 1.84 -16.90
CA SER A 24 -5.36 2.57 -17.64
C SER A 24 -4.58 3.54 -16.75
N ILE A 25 -5.27 4.29 -15.88
CA ILE A 25 -4.62 5.20 -14.92
C ILE A 25 -3.75 4.41 -13.93
N ALA A 26 -4.27 3.31 -13.37
CA ALA A 26 -3.51 2.45 -12.46
C ALA A 26 -2.24 1.90 -13.14
N THR A 27 -2.34 1.47 -14.39
CA THR A 27 -1.20 1.03 -15.19
C THR A 27 -0.16 2.13 -15.35
N LEU A 28 -0.56 3.38 -15.65
CA LEU A 28 0.38 4.48 -15.81
C LEU A 28 1.14 4.78 -14.51
N ILE A 29 0.43 4.82 -13.37
CA ILE A 29 1.03 5.08 -12.05
C ILE A 29 2.04 3.99 -11.68
N VAL A 30 1.71 2.72 -11.94
CA VAL A 30 2.63 1.61 -11.62
C VAL A 30 3.79 1.60 -12.60
N ALA A 31 3.54 1.79 -13.90
CA ALA A 31 4.57 1.79 -14.93
C ALA A 31 5.66 2.84 -14.70
N GLU A 32 5.29 4.02 -14.20
CA GLU A 32 6.25 5.06 -13.83
C GLU A 32 7.26 4.57 -12.78
N LYS A 33 6.82 3.74 -11.83
CA LYS A 33 7.70 3.17 -10.78
C LYS A 33 8.62 2.05 -11.29
N PHE A 34 8.35 1.52 -12.48
CA PHE A 34 9.12 0.45 -13.12
C PHE A 34 9.78 0.93 -14.42
N ASN A 35 10.11 2.22 -14.53
CA ASN A 35 10.80 2.81 -15.67
C ASN A 35 10.11 2.51 -17.03
N GLN A 36 8.77 2.55 -17.05
CA GLN A 36 7.93 2.28 -18.23
C GLN A 36 8.07 0.86 -18.82
N ASP A 37 8.42 -0.13 -18.01
CA ASP A 37 8.52 -1.52 -18.44
C ASP A 37 7.21 -2.04 -19.10
N THR A 38 7.32 -2.52 -20.34
CA THR A 38 6.19 -2.95 -21.17
C THR A 38 5.50 -4.19 -20.61
N PHE A 39 6.25 -5.11 -19.99
CA PHE A 39 5.72 -6.34 -19.42
C PHE A 39 4.91 -6.05 -18.14
N VAL A 40 5.45 -5.19 -17.28
CA VAL A 40 4.74 -4.69 -16.09
C VAL A 40 3.48 -3.93 -16.50
N ARG A 41 3.55 -3.07 -17.52
CA ARG A 41 2.38 -2.34 -18.05
C ARG A 41 1.27 -3.29 -18.48
N LEU A 42 1.60 -4.33 -19.25
CA LEU A 42 0.63 -5.31 -19.73
C LEU A 42 -0.02 -6.08 -18.57
N ILE A 43 0.80 -6.61 -17.65
CA ILE A 43 0.30 -7.40 -16.52
C ILE A 43 -0.59 -6.56 -15.61
N VAL A 44 -0.14 -5.35 -15.24
CA VAL A 44 -0.90 -4.47 -14.35
C VAL A 44 -2.23 -4.08 -14.99
N PHE A 45 -2.24 -3.82 -16.30
CA PHE A 45 -3.48 -3.49 -17.01
C PHE A 45 -4.47 -4.65 -17.00
N VAL A 46 -4.03 -5.87 -17.34
CA VAL A 46 -4.89 -7.06 -17.36
C VAL A 46 -5.41 -7.39 -15.96
N CYS A 47 -4.54 -7.36 -14.94
CA CYS A 47 -4.92 -7.63 -13.55
C CYS A 47 -5.90 -6.58 -13.02
N SER A 48 -5.67 -5.30 -13.29
CA SER A 48 -6.56 -4.21 -12.84
C SER A 48 -7.92 -4.30 -13.52
N ASN A 49 -7.95 -4.63 -14.82
CA ASN A 49 -9.19 -4.79 -15.56
C ASN A 49 -10.01 -5.97 -15.05
N LEU A 50 -9.36 -7.13 -14.84
CA LEU A 50 -10.00 -8.32 -14.29
C LEU A 50 -10.54 -8.05 -12.88
N LEU A 51 -9.75 -7.39 -12.04
CA LEU A 51 -10.15 -7.03 -10.68
C LEU A 51 -11.34 -6.04 -10.68
N GLY A 52 -11.36 -5.06 -11.58
CA GLY A 52 -12.46 -4.12 -11.73
C GLY A 52 -13.77 -4.82 -12.09
N TRP A 53 -13.74 -5.79 -13.01
CA TRP A 53 -14.90 -6.62 -13.33
C TRP A 53 -15.36 -7.48 -12.16
N LEU A 54 -14.43 -8.14 -11.46
CA LEU A 54 -14.75 -8.95 -10.28
C LEU A 54 -15.40 -8.13 -9.17
N LEU A 55 -14.89 -6.92 -8.91
CA LEU A 55 -15.49 -6.00 -7.94
C LEU A 55 -16.88 -5.56 -8.39
N TYR A 56 -17.05 -5.18 -9.67
CA TYR A 56 -18.36 -4.81 -10.20
C TYR A 56 -19.40 -5.93 -10.02
N PHE A 57 -19.06 -7.16 -10.40
CA PHE A 57 -19.97 -8.30 -10.20
C PHE A 57 -20.26 -8.56 -8.72
N SER A 58 -19.25 -8.44 -7.85
CA SER A 58 -19.42 -8.60 -6.39
C SER A 58 -20.34 -7.53 -5.79
N PHE A 59 -20.23 -6.27 -6.25
CA PHE A 59 -21.16 -5.21 -5.84
C PHE A 59 -22.57 -5.44 -6.38
N GLN A 60 -22.71 -5.91 -7.63
CA GLN A 60 -24.01 -6.26 -8.19
C GLN A 60 -24.70 -7.37 -7.39
N THR A 61 -23.97 -8.42 -6.99
CA THR A 61 -24.53 -9.49 -6.16
C THR A 61 -24.95 -9.00 -4.78
N VAL A 62 -24.13 -8.16 -4.12
CA VAL A 62 -24.46 -7.60 -2.80
C VAL A 62 -25.68 -6.68 -2.86
N ILE A 63 -25.79 -5.84 -3.89
CA ILE A 63 -26.94 -4.95 -4.09
C ILE A 63 -28.20 -5.79 -4.35
N PHE A 64 -28.11 -6.82 -5.19
CA PHE A 64 -29.22 -7.74 -5.46
C PHE A 64 -29.67 -8.49 -4.20
N ASP A 65 -28.74 -9.06 -3.44
CA ASP A 65 -29.03 -9.78 -2.20
C ASP A 65 -29.65 -8.85 -1.14
N THR A 66 -29.12 -7.62 -1.02
CA THR A 66 -29.67 -6.59 -0.12
C THR A 66 -31.06 -6.16 -0.55
N TYR A 67 -31.32 -6.05 -1.86
CA TYR A 67 -32.62 -5.71 -2.42
C TYR A 67 -33.64 -6.86 -2.25
N GLU A 68 -33.24 -8.12 -2.44
CA GLU A 68 -34.07 -9.30 -2.15
C GLU A 68 -34.42 -9.39 -0.66
N ILE A 69 -33.47 -9.14 0.24
CA ILE A 69 -33.72 -9.08 1.69
C ILE A 69 -34.72 -7.96 2.02
N TYR A 70 -34.58 -6.78 1.39
CA TYR A 70 -35.51 -5.66 1.55
C TYR A 70 -36.90 -5.98 1.00
N ARG A 71 -36.99 -6.60 -0.18
CA ARG A 71 -38.22 -7.07 -0.82
C ARG A 71 -38.93 -8.12 0.04
N ILE A 72 -38.22 -9.09 0.60
CA ILE A 72 -38.79 -10.13 1.47
C ILE A 72 -39.35 -9.52 2.76
N LYS A 73 -38.69 -8.50 3.32
CA LYS A 73 -39.16 -7.81 4.53
C LYS A 73 -40.37 -6.89 4.31
N PHE A 74 -40.58 -6.35 3.12
CA PHE A 74 -41.67 -5.39 2.82
C PHE A 74 -42.71 -5.85 1.78
N GLY A 75 -42.53 -7.02 1.15
CA GLY A 75 -43.27 -7.45 -0.05
C GLY A 75 -44.45 -8.40 0.15
N ARG A 76 -44.99 -8.59 1.37
CA ARG A 76 -46.22 -9.38 1.58
C ARG A 76 -47.48 -8.51 1.58
N LYS A 77 -47.85 -7.94 0.43
CA LYS A 77 -49.25 -7.59 0.13
C LYS A 77 -49.58 -7.79 -1.38
N LYS A 78 -50.27 -8.92 -1.61
CA LYS A 78 -51.26 -9.25 -2.67
C LYS A 78 -50.82 -9.38 -4.14
N THR A 79 -50.95 -10.61 -4.66
CA THR A 79 -51.31 -11.00 -6.04
C THR A 79 -52.86 -11.04 -6.17
N PRO A 80 -53.51 -11.01 -7.36
CA PRO A 80 -53.36 -12.04 -8.41
C PRO A 80 -53.57 -11.61 -9.90
N ALA A 81 -53.26 -12.57 -10.79
CA ALA A 81 -53.70 -12.74 -12.19
C ALA A 81 -53.05 -11.79 -13.22
N GLU A 82 -52.75 -12.12 -14.48
CA GLU A 82 -53.23 -13.14 -15.42
C GLU A 82 -52.30 -13.00 -16.67
N ILE A 83 -51.77 -14.06 -17.30
CA ILE A 83 -52.08 -14.57 -18.67
C ILE A 83 -50.71 -15.06 -19.20
N THR A 84 -50.51 -16.35 -19.53
CA THR A 84 -50.58 -16.95 -20.90
C THR A 84 -49.54 -16.26 -21.83
N GLU A 85 -48.70 -16.89 -22.63
CA GLU A 85 -48.55 -18.22 -23.22
C GLU A 85 -47.28 -18.15 -24.11
N ILE A 86 -46.83 -19.30 -24.64
CA ILE A 86 -45.91 -19.47 -25.79
C ILE A 86 -44.40 -19.43 -25.41
N GLN A 87 -43.70 -20.58 -25.24
CA GLN A 87 -43.24 -21.57 -26.26
C GLN A 87 -42.07 -20.95 -27.08
N GLU A 88 -40.92 -21.55 -27.42
CA GLU A 88 -40.26 -22.88 -27.43
C GLU A 88 -38.74 -22.56 -27.57
N ASP A 89 -37.80 -23.32 -26.98
CA ASP A 89 -37.01 -24.40 -27.61
C ASP A 89 -35.98 -23.88 -28.65
N GLN A 90 -34.67 -23.87 -28.37
CA GLN A 90 -33.67 -24.95 -28.50
C GLN A 90 -32.97 -24.99 -29.88
N SER A 91 -31.67 -25.36 -29.82
CA SER A 91 -30.75 -25.84 -30.89
C SER A 91 -29.76 -24.78 -31.42
N GLN A 92 -28.43 -24.89 -31.19
CA GLN A 92 -27.44 -25.81 -31.84
C GLN A 92 -27.42 -25.62 -33.38
N ASP A 93 -26.32 -25.49 -34.13
CA ASP A 93 -24.95 -25.98 -34.00
C ASP A 93 -24.03 -25.32 -35.07
N ALA A 94 -22.71 -25.50 -34.89
CA ALA A 94 -21.67 -25.82 -35.88
C ALA A 94 -21.35 -24.96 -37.14
N HIS A 95 -20.06 -24.60 -37.17
CA HIS A 95 -19.05 -24.81 -38.25
C HIS A 95 -18.62 -23.65 -39.20
N LYS A 96 -17.28 -23.47 -39.18
CA LYS A 96 -16.30 -22.78 -40.06
C LYS A 96 -16.38 -23.19 -41.55
N PRO A 97 -15.48 -22.74 -42.47
CA PRO A 97 -14.96 -21.40 -42.84
C PRO A 97 -14.91 -21.20 -44.40
N VAL A 98 -14.64 -20.00 -44.97
CA VAL A 98 -14.26 -19.86 -46.40
C VAL A 98 -13.25 -18.70 -46.63
N ILE A 99 -12.33 -18.92 -47.58
CA ILE A 99 -11.17 -18.13 -48.04
C ILE A 99 -11.50 -17.35 -49.33
N SER A 100 -10.91 -16.16 -49.56
CA SER A 100 -10.31 -15.66 -50.85
C SER A 100 -9.94 -14.17 -50.76
N ALA A 101 -8.65 -13.79 -50.93
CA ALA A 101 -8.00 -13.18 -52.13
C ALA A 101 -8.41 -11.70 -52.37
N SER A 102 -7.60 -10.69 -52.74
CA SER A 102 -6.21 -10.50 -53.20
C SER A 102 -5.91 -8.97 -53.31
N MET A 103 -4.64 -8.56 -53.09
CA MET A 103 -3.81 -7.34 -53.40
C MET A 103 -4.30 -6.24 -54.42
N PRO A 104 -3.65 -5.05 -54.66
CA PRO A 104 -2.34 -4.48 -54.19
C PRO A 104 -2.26 -2.92 -53.93
N THR A 105 -1.06 -2.45 -53.52
CA THR A 105 -0.35 -1.18 -53.87
C THR A 105 -0.24 -0.08 -52.80
N GLY A 106 1.01 0.32 -52.52
CA GLY A 106 1.35 1.60 -51.89
C GLY A 106 2.68 1.52 -51.14
N GLY A 107 3.79 1.83 -51.81
CA GLY A 107 5.11 1.89 -51.19
C GLY A 107 5.30 3.15 -50.36
N GLU A 108 5.90 3.01 -49.19
CA GLU A 108 6.49 4.12 -48.45
C GLU A 108 7.74 3.63 -47.73
N ALA A 109 8.86 4.30 -47.97
CA ALA A 109 10.18 3.95 -47.46
C ALA A 109 10.23 4.16 -45.93
N THR A 110 10.51 3.10 -45.19
CA THR A 110 10.88 3.16 -43.78
C THR A 110 12.19 3.91 -43.61
N PRO A 111 12.28 4.96 -42.76
CA PRO A 111 13.57 5.49 -42.35
C PRO A 111 14.28 4.43 -41.49
N ASP A 112 15.48 4.04 -41.93
CA ASP A 112 16.41 3.20 -41.17
C ASP A 112 16.89 3.95 -39.92
N ILE A 113 16.10 3.89 -38.84
CA ILE A 113 16.52 4.38 -37.53
C ILE A 113 17.46 3.33 -36.94
N LYS A 114 18.74 3.41 -37.29
CA LYS A 114 19.78 2.66 -36.60
C LYS A 114 19.79 3.08 -35.13
N PRO A 115 19.69 2.14 -34.17
CA PRO A 115 19.80 2.45 -32.76
C PRO A 115 21.10 3.20 -32.52
N THR A 116 21.01 4.41 -31.97
CA THR A 116 22.19 5.14 -31.51
C THR A 116 22.84 4.29 -30.43
N GLU A 117 24.04 3.78 -30.71
CA GLU A 117 24.84 3.06 -29.72
C GLU A 117 25.31 4.07 -28.67
N ILE A 118 24.54 4.20 -27.58
CA ILE A 118 24.90 5.03 -26.44
C ILE A 118 25.95 4.25 -25.65
N ALA A 119 27.22 4.35 -26.07
CA ALA A 119 28.33 3.86 -25.29
C ALA A 119 28.41 4.67 -23.99
N ILE A 120 27.92 4.11 -22.88
CA ILE A 120 27.99 4.73 -21.56
C ILE A 120 29.47 4.75 -21.15
N SER A 121 30.05 5.94 -20.96
CA SER A 121 31.42 6.08 -20.45
C SER A 121 31.51 5.39 -19.07
N PRO A 122 32.43 4.43 -18.88
CA PRO A 122 32.60 3.74 -17.60
C PRO A 122 32.87 4.70 -16.43
N GLU A 123 33.63 5.77 -16.68
CA GLU A 123 33.94 6.80 -15.67
C GLU A 123 32.67 7.58 -15.26
N LEU A 124 31.80 7.93 -16.21
CA LEU A 124 30.56 8.63 -15.93
C LEU A 124 29.56 7.73 -15.18
N HIS A 125 29.48 6.45 -15.57
CA HIS A 125 28.64 5.47 -14.89
C HIS A 125 29.07 5.28 -13.44
N GLU A 126 30.37 5.15 -13.19
CA GLU A 126 30.90 4.96 -11.84
C GLU A 126 30.72 6.21 -10.98
N LYS A 127 30.94 7.40 -11.54
CA LYS A 127 30.66 8.67 -10.86
C LYS A 127 29.18 8.79 -10.48
N ASN A 128 28.27 8.46 -11.39
CA ASN A 128 26.84 8.51 -11.11
C ASN A 128 26.45 7.50 -10.02
N ARG A 129 26.99 6.28 -10.08
CA ARG A 129 26.79 5.25 -9.03
C ARG A 129 27.19 5.79 -7.66
N ALA A 130 28.40 6.34 -7.54
CA ALA A 130 28.90 6.91 -6.29
C ALA A 130 28.03 8.07 -5.79
N ASP A 131 27.59 8.97 -6.67
CA ASP A 131 26.69 10.08 -6.27
C ASP A 131 25.34 9.57 -5.73
N TYR A 132 24.77 8.52 -6.34
CA TYR A 132 23.55 7.89 -5.82
C TYR A 132 23.77 7.27 -4.44
N GLU A 133 24.86 6.52 -4.26
CA GLU A 133 25.22 5.89 -2.98
C GLU A 133 25.45 6.95 -1.87
N ASP A 134 26.16 8.03 -2.18
CA ASP A 134 26.41 9.14 -1.24
C ASP A 134 25.12 9.85 -0.83
N ARG A 135 24.22 10.12 -1.79
CA ARG A 135 22.92 10.75 -1.52
C ARG A 135 22.02 9.85 -0.67
N GLU A 136 22.01 8.55 -0.97
CA GLU A 136 21.27 7.55 -0.21
C GLU A 136 21.77 7.47 1.24
N GLN A 137 23.09 7.44 1.42
CA GLN A 137 23.71 7.42 2.73
C GLN A 137 23.37 8.68 3.53
N ARG A 138 23.45 9.86 2.91
CA ARG A 138 23.10 11.13 3.57
C ARG A 138 21.66 11.15 4.05
N GLU A 139 20.72 10.75 3.19
CA GLU A 139 19.30 10.66 3.57
C GLU A 139 19.08 9.67 4.72
N ASN A 140 19.76 8.51 4.68
CA ASN A 140 19.67 7.53 5.74
C ASN A 140 20.23 8.07 7.07
N GLU A 141 21.36 8.77 7.05
CA GLU A 141 21.96 9.40 8.22
C GLU A 141 21.05 10.50 8.81
N GLU A 142 20.43 11.33 7.96
CA GLU A 142 19.45 12.34 8.37
C GLU A 142 18.22 11.70 9.05
N ARG A 143 17.72 10.59 8.49
CA ARG A 143 16.59 9.83 9.07
C ARG A 143 16.97 9.19 10.41
N ILE A 144 18.17 8.62 10.52
CA ILE A 144 18.70 8.09 11.78
C ILE A 144 18.76 9.22 12.81
N ALA A 145 19.33 10.37 12.47
CA ALA A 145 19.44 11.52 13.38
C ALA A 145 18.07 11.99 13.87
N MET A 146 17.08 12.14 12.98
CA MET A 146 15.70 12.48 13.34
C MET A 146 15.08 11.49 14.33
N VAL A 147 15.24 10.19 14.07
CA VAL A 147 14.70 9.14 14.95
C VAL A 147 15.40 9.16 16.31
N MET A 148 16.73 9.32 16.36
CA MET A 148 17.47 9.41 17.62
C MET A 148 17.03 10.62 18.44
N GLU A 149 16.85 11.77 17.81
CA GLU A 149 16.35 12.99 18.45
C GLU A 149 14.96 12.76 19.05
N TYR A 150 14.05 12.16 18.28
CA TYR A 150 12.72 11.81 18.77
C TYR A 150 12.76 10.82 19.95
N ILE A 151 13.62 9.80 19.92
CA ILE A 151 13.77 8.85 21.03
C ILE A 151 14.25 9.58 22.29
N HIS A 152 15.27 10.42 22.18
CA HIS A 152 15.78 11.23 23.30
C HIS A 152 14.72 12.20 23.84
N PHE A 153 13.83 12.69 22.99
CA PHE A 153 12.72 13.53 23.42
C PHE A 153 11.61 12.73 24.13
N ILE A 154 11.16 11.63 23.54
CA ILE A 154 9.95 10.92 23.98
C ILE A 154 10.18 9.96 25.14
N MET A 155 11.26 9.17 25.08
CA MET A 155 11.48 8.05 25.99
C MET A 155 11.81 8.43 27.44
N PRO A 156 12.45 9.57 27.76
CA PRO A 156 12.66 9.99 29.15
C PRO A 156 11.37 10.13 29.98
N ARG A 157 10.20 10.24 29.33
CA ARG A 157 8.90 10.26 30.02
C ARG A 157 8.57 8.93 30.74
N ILE A 158 9.22 7.83 30.33
CA ILE A 158 8.93 6.45 30.77
C ILE A 158 10.18 5.59 31.03
N ALA A 159 11.38 6.07 30.73
CA ALA A 159 12.63 5.32 30.87
C ALA A 159 13.76 6.21 31.44
N ASP A 160 14.71 5.60 32.14
CA ASP A 160 15.92 6.28 32.62
C ASP A 160 16.95 6.46 31.50
N LYS A 161 18.00 7.26 31.77
CA LYS A 161 19.04 7.58 30.79
C LYS A 161 19.72 6.33 30.22
N GLU A 162 20.01 5.34 31.07
CA GLU A 162 20.72 4.12 30.65
C GLU A 162 19.84 3.28 29.72
N THR A 163 18.56 3.16 30.04
CA THR A 163 17.56 2.48 29.21
C THR A 163 17.31 3.23 27.90
N VAL A 164 17.22 4.57 27.91
CA VAL A 164 17.09 5.39 26.69
C VAL A 164 18.29 5.17 25.76
N ASN A 165 19.51 5.20 26.28
CA ASN A 165 20.71 4.94 25.50
C ASN A 165 20.71 3.54 24.88
N HIS A 166 20.25 2.53 25.64
CA HIS A 166 20.08 1.17 25.12
C HIS A 166 19.06 1.15 23.97
N ILE A 167 17.88 1.76 24.15
CA ILE A 167 16.85 1.85 23.09
C ILE A 167 17.41 2.54 21.84
N CYS A 168 18.13 3.64 21.97
CA CYS A 168 18.78 4.33 20.84
C CYS A 168 19.72 3.39 20.08
N ALA A 169 20.56 2.63 20.80
CA ALA A 169 21.49 1.69 20.17
C ALA A 169 20.77 0.55 19.42
N GLU A 170 19.74 -0.04 20.04
CA GLU A 170 18.97 -1.13 19.44
C GLU A 170 18.16 -0.65 18.21
N VAL A 171 17.57 0.55 18.27
CA VAL A 171 16.88 1.15 17.12
C VAL A 171 17.86 1.52 16.00
N ASN A 172 19.04 2.08 16.30
CA ASN A 172 20.04 2.40 15.29
C ASN A 172 20.48 1.15 14.51
N ASN A 173 20.73 0.05 15.22
CA ASN A 173 21.08 -1.22 14.59
C ASN A 173 19.94 -1.75 13.71
N TRP A 174 18.69 -1.61 14.15
CA TRP A 174 17.52 -2.02 13.38
C TRP A 174 17.31 -1.17 12.13
N MET A 175 17.50 0.16 12.21
CA MET A 175 17.44 1.06 11.06
C MET A 175 18.50 0.71 10.00
N ARG A 176 19.69 0.29 10.44
CA ARG A 176 20.79 -0.13 9.55
C ARG A 176 20.60 -1.54 8.99
N LEU A 177 19.87 -2.39 9.69
CA LEU A 177 19.62 -3.77 9.28
C LEU A 177 18.21 -4.21 9.70
N HIS A 178 17.29 -4.27 8.74
CA HIS A 178 15.88 -4.63 9.01
C HIS A 178 15.69 -6.04 9.61
N SER A 179 16.66 -6.94 9.44
CA SER A 179 16.65 -8.30 10.01
C SER A 179 17.26 -8.38 11.41
N TYR A 180 17.76 -7.26 11.94
CA TYR A 180 18.32 -7.14 13.28
C TYR A 180 17.28 -7.54 14.34
N LYS A 181 17.74 -8.25 15.37
CA LYS A 181 16.94 -8.64 16.52
C LYS A 181 17.47 -7.89 17.74
N PRO A 182 16.65 -7.06 18.40
CA PRO A 182 17.12 -6.27 19.50
C PRO A 182 17.40 -7.11 20.73
N LYS A 183 18.27 -6.62 21.60
CA LYS A 183 18.41 -7.11 22.97
C LYS A 183 17.35 -6.47 23.85
N PRO A 184 16.69 -7.23 24.73
CA PRO A 184 15.69 -6.68 25.63
C PRO A 184 16.30 -5.61 26.54
N ILE A 185 15.48 -4.65 26.97
CA ILE A 185 15.89 -3.71 28.02
C ILE A 185 16.25 -4.49 29.30
N LYS A 186 17.31 -4.06 29.98
CA LYS A 186 17.78 -4.73 31.22
C LYS A 186 17.00 -4.29 32.46
N GLY A 187 16.58 -3.02 32.48
CA GLY A 187 15.87 -2.41 33.59
C GLY A 187 14.36 -2.47 33.44
N ARG A 188 13.65 -1.87 34.40
CA ARG A 188 12.22 -1.58 34.28
C ARG A 188 12.04 -0.16 33.75
N LEU A 189 10.95 0.05 33.03
CA LEU A 189 10.46 1.39 32.77
C LEU A 189 10.20 2.13 34.10
N THR A 190 10.44 3.45 34.10
CA THR A 190 10.29 4.30 35.28
C THR A 190 8.83 4.55 35.65
N LYS A 191 7.90 4.23 34.73
CA LYS A 191 6.46 4.25 34.94
C LYS A 191 5.87 2.90 34.60
N ASP A 192 4.83 2.53 35.35
CA ASP A 192 3.99 1.40 34.98
C ASP A 192 3.08 1.83 33.83
N ILE A 193 3.27 1.22 32.66
CA ILE A 193 2.57 1.56 31.43
C ILE A 193 1.99 0.31 30.78
N SER A 194 0.87 0.48 30.08
CA SER A 194 0.39 -0.56 29.18
C SER A 194 1.29 -0.67 27.94
N ASN A 195 1.06 -1.68 27.11
CA ASN A 195 1.79 -1.85 25.85
C ASN A 195 1.43 -0.83 24.77
N ILE A 196 0.35 -0.06 24.92
CA ILE A 196 -0.17 0.82 23.86
C ILE A 196 0.81 1.96 23.51
N PRO A 197 1.34 2.74 24.48
CA PRO A 197 2.36 3.75 24.18
C PRO A 197 3.58 3.18 23.43
N LEU A 198 3.98 1.94 23.71
CA LEU A 198 5.12 1.29 23.04
C LEU A 198 4.78 0.86 21.60
N ARG A 199 3.51 0.50 21.33
CA ARG A 199 3.02 0.28 19.96
C ARG A 199 3.05 1.57 19.14
N HIS A 200 2.64 2.68 19.74
CA HIS A 200 2.72 4.00 19.10
C HIS A 200 4.17 4.39 18.85
N PHE A 201 5.04 4.17 19.82
CA PHE A 201 6.47 4.41 19.70
C PHE A 201 7.09 3.71 18.48
N VAL A 202 6.90 2.38 18.35
CA VAL A 202 7.50 1.64 17.22
C VAL A 202 6.91 2.09 15.88
N TRP A 203 5.62 2.44 15.85
CA TRP A 203 4.98 2.97 14.65
C TRP A 203 5.55 4.34 14.26
N ASN A 204 5.60 5.28 15.21
CA ASN A 204 6.12 6.63 14.99
C ASN A 204 7.54 6.56 14.39
N ILE A 205 8.47 5.80 14.98
CA ILE A 205 9.84 5.75 14.47
C ILE A 205 9.92 5.05 13.10
N SER A 206 9.21 3.93 12.91
CA SER A 206 9.31 3.14 11.67
C SER A 206 8.67 3.82 10.47
N GLU A 207 7.77 4.78 10.68
CA GLU A 207 7.27 5.63 9.60
C GLU A 207 8.31 6.59 9.03
N ARG A 208 9.45 6.79 9.70
CA ARG A 208 10.58 7.62 9.25
C ARG A 208 11.70 6.82 8.61
N PHE A 209 11.63 5.49 8.66
CA PHE A 209 12.70 4.64 8.16
C PHE A 209 12.78 4.67 6.63
N MET A 210 14.01 4.53 6.14
CA MET A 210 14.25 4.25 4.73
C MET A 210 13.68 2.88 4.36
N TYR A 211 13.32 2.67 3.10
CA TYR A 211 12.84 1.36 2.60
C TYR A 211 11.72 0.72 3.43
N LYS A 212 10.62 1.45 3.64
CA LYS A 212 9.43 1.02 4.42
C LYS A 212 8.95 -0.42 4.14
N LYS A 213 9.14 -0.93 2.92
CA LYS A 213 8.78 -2.30 2.52
C LYS A 213 9.38 -3.41 3.41
N TYR A 214 10.53 -3.17 4.03
CA TYR A 214 11.18 -4.16 4.90
C TYR A 214 10.65 -4.15 6.33
N TYR A 215 10.05 -3.03 6.77
CA TYR A 215 9.53 -2.84 8.11
C TYR A 215 8.04 -3.15 8.15
N THR A 216 7.70 -4.41 7.86
CA THR A 216 6.32 -4.91 7.89
C THR A 216 5.74 -4.88 9.31
N GLY A 217 4.42 -5.03 9.43
CA GLY A 217 3.79 -5.10 10.76
C GLY A 217 4.37 -6.21 11.64
N ASP A 218 4.69 -7.38 11.07
CA ASP A 218 5.34 -8.47 11.79
C ASP A 218 6.77 -8.13 12.22
N ASN A 219 7.53 -7.43 11.37
CA ASN A 219 8.88 -6.98 11.70
C ASN A 219 8.85 -5.99 12.88
N ARG A 220 7.99 -4.97 12.81
CA ARG A 220 7.78 -3.97 13.87
C ARG A 220 7.30 -4.60 15.18
N ALA A 221 6.31 -5.48 15.11
CA ALA A 221 5.74 -6.15 16.28
C ALA A 221 6.77 -7.03 17.00
N ARG A 222 7.56 -7.81 16.24
CA ARG A 222 8.63 -8.63 16.80
C ARG A 222 9.75 -7.80 17.40
N PHE A 223 10.13 -6.70 16.76
CA PHE A 223 11.14 -5.79 17.29
C PHE A 223 10.70 -5.26 18.66
N ILE A 224 9.51 -4.66 18.75
CA ILE A 224 9.06 -4.02 19.99
C ILE A 224 8.78 -5.03 21.11
N SER A 225 8.21 -6.20 20.79
CA SER A 225 7.95 -7.24 21.79
C SER A 225 9.24 -7.87 22.33
N THR A 226 10.29 -7.92 21.50
CA THR A 226 11.60 -8.42 21.93
C THR A 226 12.34 -7.38 22.76
N LEU A 227 12.22 -6.09 22.41
CA LEU A 227 12.84 -4.99 23.15
C LEU A 227 12.20 -4.78 24.53
N PHE A 228 10.88 -4.92 24.63
CA PHE A 228 10.09 -4.73 25.86
C PHE A 228 9.32 -6.02 26.25
N PRO A 229 10.02 -7.12 26.58
CA PRO A 229 9.37 -8.42 26.73
C PRO A 229 8.36 -8.47 27.88
N ARG A 230 8.53 -7.64 28.91
CA ARG A 230 7.63 -7.61 30.07
C ARG A 230 6.30 -6.96 29.75
N GLU A 231 6.33 -5.83 29.05
CA GLU A 231 5.14 -5.06 28.68
C GLU A 231 4.29 -5.80 27.63
N PHE A 232 4.91 -6.74 26.89
CA PHE A 232 4.25 -7.54 25.86
C PHE A 232 4.10 -9.03 26.22
N ALA A 233 4.39 -9.45 27.47
CA ALA A 233 4.43 -10.86 27.86
C ALA A 233 3.15 -11.65 27.51
N ASP A 234 1.99 -11.02 27.68
CA ASP A 234 0.68 -11.63 27.46
C ASP A 234 0.00 -11.14 26.17
N THR A 235 0.77 -10.58 25.23
CA THR A 235 0.23 -10.01 23.99
C THR A 235 0.78 -10.72 22.76
N ASP A 236 -0.10 -11.28 21.94
CA ASP A 236 0.29 -11.93 20.70
C ASP A 236 0.66 -10.92 19.59
N ILE A 237 1.47 -11.37 18.63
CA ILE A 237 1.97 -10.53 17.52
C ILE A 237 0.84 -9.91 16.69
N ALA A 238 -0.27 -10.63 16.45
CA ALA A 238 -1.37 -10.10 15.65
C ALA A 238 -2.06 -8.94 16.36
N THR A 239 -2.22 -9.03 17.68
CA THR A 239 -2.73 -7.93 18.51
C THR A 239 -1.76 -6.74 18.53
N ILE A 240 -0.44 -6.98 18.64
CA ILE A 240 0.57 -5.91 18.65
C ILE A 240 0.53 -5.08 17.37
N LYS A 241 0.26 -5.72 16.22
CA LYS A 241 0.19 -5.06 14.90
C LYS A 241 -0.89 -3.98 14.79
N ASN A 242 -1.83 -3.93 15.72
CA ASN A 242 -2.78 -2.83 15.85
C ASN A 242 -2.08 -1.61 16.47
N PHE A 243 -1.14 -1.02 15.72
CA PHE A 243 -0.24 0.00 16.23
C PHE A 243 -0.93 1.33 16.52
N LYS A 244 -2.03 1.63 15.82
CA LYS A 244 -2.77 2.89 15.97
C LYS A 244 -3.99 2.77 16.89
N VAL A 245 -3.98 1.83 17.84
CA VAL A 245 -5.10 1.65 18.76
C VAL A 245 -5.19 2.86 19.68
N GLU A 246 -6.36 3.50 19.76
CA GLU A 246 -6.53 4.75 20.53
C GLU A 246 -7.12 4.51 21.93
N PRO A 247 -6.31 4.53 23.00
CA PRO A 247 -6.78 4.74 24.35
C PRO A 247 -6.84 6.24 24.65
N LEU A 248 -7.67 6.63 25.61
CA LEU A 248 -7.66 8.00 26.17
C LEU A 248 -6.23 8.36 26.64
N LYS A 249 -5.73 9.55 26.28
CA LYS A 249 -4.45 10.16 26.69
C LYS A 249 -3.29 9.15 26.92
N THR A 250 -2.66 8.71 25.84
CA THR A 250 -1.41 7.94 25.88
C THR A 250 -0.19 8.80 26.23
N LEU A 251 0.79 8.23 26.94
CA LEU A 251 2.08 8.88 27.25
C LEU A 251 2.94 9.11 26.01
N ILE A 252 2.73 8.30 24.97
CA ILE A 252 3.36 8.43 23.65
C ILE A 252 2.21 8.54 22.63
N PRO A 253 1.87 9.75 22.17
CA PRO A 253 0.86 9.93 21.15
C PRO A 253 1.34 9.42 19.78
N ILE A 254 0.38 9.07 18.92
CA ILE A 254 0.67 8.80 17.52
C ILE A 254 1.15 10.11 16.87
N ASP A 255 2.24 10.03 16.12
CA ASP A 255 2.85 11.15 15.43
C ASP A 255 2.92 10.83 13.93
N GLU A 256 1.90 11.26 13.20
CA GLU A 256 1.77 10.98 11.76
C GLU A 256 2.59 11.98 10.94
N PRO A 257 3.39 11.53 9.96
CA PRO A 257 4.08 12.45 9.05
C PRO A 257 3.07 13.19 8.15
N GLU A 258 3.21 14.51 8.07
CA GLU A 258 2.33 15.38 7.26
C GLU A 258 2.96 15.71 5.90
N ASN A 259 2.17 15.68 4.82
CA ASN A 259 2.55 16.19 3.50
C ASN A 259 3.89 15.66 2.95
N GLY A 260 4.25 14.41 3.29
CA GLY A 260 5.51 13.79 2.88
C GLY A 260 6.74 14.26 3.67
N ARG A 261 6.58 15.16 4.64
CA ARG A 261 7.64 15.52 5.60
C ARG A 261 7.81 14.40 6.62
N LEU A 262 9.06 14.10 6.95
CA LEU A 262 9.41 13.04 7.92
C LEU A 262 9.60 13.58 9.34
N ASP A 263 9.51 14.89 9.51
CA ASP A 263 9.70 15.57 10.79
C ASP A 263 8.73 15.03 11.85
N PHE A 264 9.19 15.02 13.10
CA PHE A 264 8.35 14.74 14.26
C PHE A 264 7.71 16.03 14.77
N HIS A 265 6.55 15.89 15.41
CA HIS A 265 5.83 17.01 15.98
C HIS A 265 6.32 17.26 17.41
N TYR A 266 7.02 18.37 17.58
CA TYR A 266 7.48 18.83 18.89
C TYR A 266 6.61 19.98 19.42
N PRO A 267 6.44 20.08 20.75
CA PRO A 267 5.86 21.27 21.39
C PRO A 267 6.61 22.55 21.01
N ALA A 268 5.91 23.69 21.00
CA ALA A 268 6.46 24.97 20.57
C ALA A 268 7.65 25.47 21.42
N ASP A 269 7.78 24.99 22.66
CA ASP A 269 8.86 25.30 23.59
C ASP A 269 10.05 24.33 23.50
N TYR A 270 9.97 23.29 22.65
CA TYR A 270 11.08 22.37 22.45
C TYR A 270 12.18 23.01 21.58
N VAL A 271 13.35 23.19 22.17
CA VAL A 271 14.55 23.65 21.45
C VAL A 271 15.27 22.43 20.90
N GLN A 272 15.21 22.23 19.60
CA GLN A 272 16.05 21.24 18.93
C GLN A 272 17.52 21.65 19.10
N GLU A 273 18.36 20.73 19.58
CA GLU A 273 19.81 20.92 19.49
C GLU A 273 20.15 21.01 17.99
N LYS A 274 20.69 22.16 17.57
CA LYS A 274 21.07 22.38 16.16
C LYS A 274 21.97 21.23 15.73
N ARG A 275 21.57 20.52 14.68
CA ARG A 275 22.45 19.59 13.95
C ARG A 275 23.60 20.43 13.39
N ILE A 276 24.78 20.26 13.97
CA ILE A 276 26.05 20.79 13.44
C ILE A 276 26.52 19.85 12.34
#